data_AF-A0A970H3A1-F1
#
_entry.id   AF-A0A970H3A1-F1
#
_cell.length_a   1.000
_cell.length_b   1.000
_cell.length_c   1.000
_cell.angle_alpha   90.00
_cell.angle_beta   90.00
_cell.angle_gamma   90.00
#
_symmetry.space_group_name_H-M   'P 1'
#
loop_
_entity.id
_entity.type
_entity.pdbx_description
1 polymer ?
#
loop_
_entity_poly.entity_id
_entity_poly.type
_entity_poly.pdbx_seq_one_letter_code
_entity_poly.pdbx_strand_id
1 'polypeptide(L)'
;MNKEIISGKQLKNLIIVYLLGAALVASGSAYAKHCAWISEIASIIIAIPIVLMYARLSSISEGKNIFDLFHDSLGKFTGFTFSIIFLLYSFYLGSAVIRNFTEFVQIVFFPKTPQYITAIFAFSTILYIMNKGVEPLARFVSSITLLLIGIMLMLVVFSLGDMDFSNILPLLGEKISTMAKESFFLLTLPY
;
A
#
# COMPACT_ATOMS: atom_id res chain seq x y z
N MET A 1 6.77 -24.11 -13.53
CA MET A 1 5.80 -23.46 -12.63
C MET A 1 4.44 -23.54 -13.31
N ASN A 2 3.42 -24.08 -12.64
CA ASN A 2 2.06 -24.07 -13.19
C ASN A 2 1.56 -22.63 -13.28
N LYS A 3 0.68 -22.33 -14.25
CA LYS A 3 0.07 -21.00 -14.36
C LYS A 3 -0.77 -20.77 -13.12
N GLU A 4 -0.33 -19.85 -12.26
CA GLU A 4 -1.07 -19.45 -11.06
C GLU A 4 -2.26 -18.61 -11.48
N ILE A 5 -3.46 -19.03 -11.08
CA ILE A 5 -4.72 -18.40 -11.49
C ILE A 5 -5.45 -17.95 -10.23
N ILE A 6 -5.53 -16.64 -10.04
CA ILE A 6 -6.37 -16.02 -9.02
C ILE A 6 -7.67 -15.52 -9.64
N SER A 7 -8.78 -15.72 -8.93
CA SER A 7 -10.07 -15.17 -9.35
C SER A 7 -10.11 -13.64 -9.18
N GLY A 8 -10.97 -12.95 -9.93
CA GLY A 8 -11.15 -11.50 -9.78
C GLY A 8 -11.57 -11.08 -8.36
N LYS A 9 -12.33 -11.92 -7.65
CA LYS A 9 -12.67 -11.70 -6.23
C LYS A 9 -11.44 -11.76 -5.32
N GLN A 10 -10.57 -12.74 -5.55
CA GLN A 10 -9.32 -12.88 -4.79
C GLN A 10 -8.36 -11.72 -5.06
N LEU A 11 -8.24 -11.27 -6.31
CA LEU A 11 -7.46 -10.08 -6.66
C LEU A 11 -8.01 -8.82 -5.97
N LYS A 12 -9.33 -8.61 -6.00
CA LYS A 12 -9.98 -7.50 -5.30
C LYS A 12 -9.69 -7.54 -3.79
N ASN A 13 -9.78 -8.71 -3.17
CA ASN A 13 -9.49 -8.88 -1.75
C ASN A 13 -8.02 -8.61 -1.41
N LEU A 14 -7.09 -9.02 -2.28
CA LEU A 14 -5.66 -8.69 -2.16
C LEU A 14 -5.44 -7.17 -2.18
N ILE A 15 -6.05 -6.47 -3.14
CA ILE A 15 -5.95 -5.02 -3.24
C ILE A 15 -6.54 -4.34 -2.00
N ILE A 16 -7.72 -4.78 -1.53
CA ILE A 16 -8.34 -4.23 -0.31
C ILE A 16 -7.44 -4.41 0.90
N VAL A 17 -6.94 -5.63 1.15
CA VAL A 17 -6.12 -5.90 2.34
C VAL A 17 -4.75 -5.23 2.25
N TYR A 18 -4.20 -5.08 1.05
CA TYR A 18 -3.01 -4.27 0.81
C TYR A 18 -3.26 -2.82 1.27
N LEU A 19 -4.31 -2.17 0.73
CA LEU A 19 -4.73 -0.81 1.07
C LEU A 19 -4.99 -0.59 2.57
N LEU A 20 -5.57 -1.59 3.24
CA LEU A 20 -5.83 -1.53 4.69
C LEU A 20 -4.55 -1.68 5.52
N GLY A 21 -3.57 -2.45 5.03
CA GLY A 21 -2.34 -2.74 5.74
C GLY A 21 -1.50 -1.49 5.99
N ALA A 22 -1.40 -0.60 5.00
CA ALA A 22 -0.67 0.65 5.19
C ALA A 22 -1.39 1.61 6.13
N ALA A 23 -2.72 1.71 6.06
CA ALA A 23 -3.51 2.59 6.92
C ALA A 23 -3.34 2.27 8.43
N LEU A 24 -3.10 0.99 8.76
CA LEU A 24 -2.88 0.53 10.14
C LEU A 24 -1.52 0.95 10.72
N VAL A 25 -0.50 1.05 9.86
CA VAL A 25 0.88 1.26 10.28
C VAL A 25 1.33 2.71 10.04
N ALA A 26 0.66 3.43 9.14
CA ALA A 26 0.96 4.81 8.84
C ALA A 26 0.71 5.70 10.08
N SER A 27 1.79 6.32 10.57
CA SER A 27 1.69 7.50 11.42
C SER A 27 0.98 8.61 10.63
N GLY A 28 0.12 9.40 11.27
CA GLY A 28 -0.65 10.48 10.62
C GLY A 28 0.20 11.45 9.77
N SER A 29 -0.48 12.36 9.04
CA SER A 29 0.15 13.18 7.98
C SER A 29 1.51 13.77 8.33
N ALA A 30 2.44 13.70 7.38
CA ALA A 30 3.78 14.28 7.53
C ALA A 30 3.76 15.82 7.52
N TYR A 31 2.78 16.42 6.83
CA TYR A 31 2.73 17.86 6.54
C TYR A 31 1.36 18.49 6.81
N ALA A 32 0.26 17.80 6.53
CA ALA A 32 -1.08 18.41 6.51
C ALA A 32 -1.86 18.42 7.85
N LYS A 33 -1.30 17.92 8.95
CA LYS A 33 -1.90 17.85 10.30
C LYS A 33 -3.40 17.50 10.28
N HIS A 34 -4.28 18.38 10.75
CA HIS A 34 -5.73 18.18 10.79
C HIS A 34 -6.39 18.19 9.39
N CYS A 35 -5.70 18.71 8.37
CA CYS A 35 -6.12 18.68 6.95
C CYS A 35 -5.65 17.40 6.21
N ALA A 36 -5.03 16.44 6.89
CA ALA A 36 -4.54 15.18 6.32
C ALA A 36 -5.57 14.44 5.46
N TRP A 37 -6.80 14.35 5.95
CA TRP A 37 -7.89 13.62 5.30
C TRP A 37 -8.29 14.25 3.96
N ILE A 38 -8.14 15.57 3.79
CA ILE A 38 -8.37 16.25 2.51
C ILE A 38 -7.28 15.85 1.52
N SER A 39 -6.02 15.87 1.97
CA SER A 39 -4.88 15.44 1.17
C SER A 39 -4.99 13.98 0.74
N GLU A 40 -5.52 13.12 1.62
CA GLU A 40 -5.83 11.71 1.36
C GLU A 40 -6.87 11.56 0.25
N ILE A 41 -8.02 12.24 0.37
CA ILE A 41 -9.07 12.21 -0.66
C ILE A 41 -8.54 12.73 -2.00
N ALA A 42 -7.77 13.81 -2.00
CA ALA A 42 -7.18 14.36 -3.20
C ALA A 42 -6.18 13.37 -3.85
N SER A 43 -5.38 12.65 -3.05
CA SER A 43 -4.51 11.57 -3.52
C SER A 43 -5.31 10.48 -4.22
N ILE A 44 -6.39 9.99 -3.60
CA ILE A 44 -7.26 8.97 -4.20
C ILE A 44 -7.83 9.43 -5.54
N ILE A 45 -8.32 10.67 -5.63
CA ILE A 45 -8.86 11.23 -6.88
C ILE A 45 -7.80 11.23 -8.00
N ILE A 46 -6.55 11.58 -7.68
CA ILE A 46 -5.44 11.58 -8.64
C ILE A 46 -4.99 10.14 -8.99
N ALA A 47 -5.10 9.19 -8.05
CA ALA A 47 -4.74 7.79 -8.27
C ALA A 47 -5.69 7.07 -9.23
N ILE A 48 -6.99 7.40 -9.21
CA ILE A 48 -8.01 6.77 -10.07
C ILE A 48 -7.61 6.74 -11.56
N PRO A 49 -7.31 7.87 -12.22
CA PRO A 49 -6.94 7.85 -13.64
C PRO A 49 -5.67 7.04 -13.91
N ILE A 50 -4.71 7.04 -12.98
CA ILE A 50 -3.47 6.27 -13.07
C ILE A 50 -3.78 4.76 -13.03
N VAL A 51 -4.59 4.32 -12.06
CA VAL A 51 -5.00 2.92 -11.93
C VAL A 51 -5.81 2.46 -13.16
N LEU A 52 -6.71 3.30 -13.67
CA LEU A 52 -7.49 3.00 -14.89
C LEU A 52 -6.58 2.86 -16.12
N MET A 53 -5.57 3.71 -16.25
CA MET A 53 -4.56 3.59 -17.30
C MET A 53 -3.80 2.26 -17.19
N TYR A 54 -3.34 1.88 -15.99
CA TYR A 54 -2.66 0.59 -15.77
C TYR A 54 -3.57 -0.60 -16.07
N ALA A 55 -4.83 -0.57 -15.64
CA ALA A 55 -5.81 -1.61 -15.92
C ALA A 55 -6.02 -1.77 -17.43
N ARG A 56 -6.11 -0.65 -18.17
CA ARG A 56 -6.26 -0.68 -19.63
C ARG A 56 -5.02 -1.24 -20.32
N LEU A 57 -3.82 -0.80 -19.94
CA LEU A 57 -2.55 -1.31 -20.48
C LEU A 57 -2.40 -2.82 -20.24
N SER A 58 -2.71 -3.28 -19.03
CA SER A 58 -2.70 -4.70 -18.68
C SER A 58 -3.71 -5.51 -19.50
N SER A 59 -4.90 -4.97 -19.77
CA SER A 59 -5.93 -5.67 -20.56
C SER A 59 -5.56 -5.87 -22.04
N ILE A 60 -4.77 -4.96 -22.62
CA ILE A 60 -4.38 -5.02 -24.04
C ILE A 60 -3.11 -5.89 -24.22
N SER A 61 -2.31 -6.02 -23.16
CA SER A 61 -0.98 -6.63 -23.21
C SER A 61 -0.99 -8.02 -22.57
N GLU A 62 -1.84 -8.91 -23.11
CA GLU A 62 -2.04 -10.25 -22.56
C GLU A 62 -0.72 -11.02 -22.39
N GLY A 63 -0.45 -11.47 -21.17
CA GLY A 63 0.73 -12.26 -20.85
C GLY A 63 2.04 -11.48 -20.69
N LYS A 64 2.01 -10.15 -20.86
CA LYS A 64 3.18 -9.28 -20.66
C LYS A 64 3.23 -8.74 -19.23
N ASN A 65 4.43 -8.68 -18.67
CA ASN A 65 4.66 -8.03 -17.38
C ASN A 65 4.96 -6.54 -17.55
N ILE A 66 5.10 -5.81 -16.44
CA ILE A 66 5.35 -4.36 -16.46
C ILE A 66 6.68 -3.97 -17.13
N PHE A 67 7.70 -4.83 -17.05
CA PHE A 67 8.99 -4.59 -17.70
C PHE A 67 8.87 -4.74 -19.22
N ASP A 68 8.12 -5.73 -19.68
CA ASP A 68 7.80 -5.89 -21.10
C ASP A 68 7.06 -4.66 -21.63
N LEU A 69 6.11 -4.14 -20.85
CA LEU A 69 5.38 -2.90 -21.19
C LEU A 69 6.32 -1.69 -21.34
N PHE A 70 7.32 -1.56 -20.46
CA PHE A 70 8.31 -0.48 -20.58
C PHE A 70 9.14 -0.61 -21.85
N HIS A 71 9.60 -1.82 -22.16
CA HIS A 71 10.39 -2.09 -23.36
C HIS A 71 9.59 -1.86 -24.65
N ASP A 72 8.34 -2.34 -24.70
CA ASP A 72 7.48 -2.22 -25.88
C ASP A 72 7.04 -0.78 -26.13
N SER A 73 6.74 -0.04 -25.07
CA SER A 73 6.16 1.31 -25.19
C SER A 73 7.23 2.39 -25.37
N LEU A 74 8.38 2.26 -24.72
CA LEU A 74 9.43 3.29 -24.69
C LEU A 74 10.61 2.95 -25.60
N GLY A 75 10.78 1.68 -25.96
CA GLY A 75 11.94 1.15 -26.68
C GLY A 75 12.97 0.49 -25.76
N LYS A 76 13.99 -0.14 -26.36
CA LYS A 76 14.93 -0.99 -25.61
C LYS A 76 15.74 -0.22 -24.55
N PHE A 77 16.30 0.93 -24.89
CA PHE A 77 17.22 1.67 -24.01
C PHE A 77 16.48 2.41 -22.89
N THR A 78 15.48 3.19 -23.25
CA THR A 78 14.59 3.92 -22.31
C THR A 78 13.79 2.94 -21.44
N GLY A 79 13.21 1.89 -22.02
CA GLY A 79 12.50 0.85 -21.29
C GLY A 79 13.38 0.12 -20.27
N PHE A 80 14.65 -0.12 -20.61
CA PHE A 80 15.63 -0.67 -19.66
C PHE A 80 15.88 0.26 -18.47
N THR A 81 16.08 1.56 -18.73
CA THR A 81 16.27 2.57 -17.67
C THR A 81 15.05 2.62 -16.73
N PHE A 82 13.84 2.65 -17.27
CA PHE A 82 12.60 2.63 -16.47
C PHE A 82 12.44 1.34 -15.68
N SER A 83 12.85 0.19 -16.25
CA SER A 83 12.85 -1.09 -15.55
C SER A 83 13.76 -1.09 -14.33
N ILE A 84 14.96 -0.52 -14.45
CA ILE A 84 15.89 -0.36 -13.32
C ILE A 84 15.30 0.57 -12.26
N ILE A 85 14.76 1.72 -12.67
CA ILE A 85 14.14 2.68 -11.74
C ILE A 85 13.00 2.02 -10.98
N PHE A 86 12.12 1.29 -11.67
CA PHE A 86 11.00 0.58 -11.06
C PHE A 86 11.48 -0.51 -10.09
N LEU A 87 12.54 -1.24 -10.44
CA LEU A 87 13.14 -2.26 -9.57
C LEU A 87 13.71 -1.65 -8.28
N LEU A 88 14.50 -0.58 -8.41
CA LEU A 88 15.09 0.12 -7.26
C LEU A 88 14.02 0.73 -6.37
N TYR A 89 13.00 1.34 -6.97
CA TYR A 89 11.84 1.87 -6.26
C TYR A 89 11.09 0.77 -5.51
N SER A 90 10.79 -0.37 -6.15
CA SER A 90 10.11 -1.50 -5.52
C SER A 90 10.91 -2.08 -4.36
N PHE A 91 12.24 -2.15 -4.50
CA PHE A 91 13.13 -2.62 -3.42
C PHE A 91 13.15 -1.65 -2.23
N TYR A 92 13.31 -0.35 -2.50
CA TYR A 92 13.21 0.69 -1.48
C TYR A 92 11.88 0.59 -0.74
N LEU A 93 10.78 0.47 -1.49
CA LEU A 93 9.43 0.40 -0.93
C LEU A 93 9.22 -0.83 -0.06
N GLY A 94 9.64 -2.01 -0.53
CA GLY A 94 9.60 -3.24 0.27
C GLY A 94 10.41 -3.13 1.56
N SER A 95 11.59 -2.50 1.51
CA SER A 95 12.42 -2.26 2.70
C SER A 95 11.74 -1.33 3.72
N ALA A 96 11.08 -0.27 3.23
CA ALA A 96 10.33 0.67 4.07
C ALA A 96 9.14 -0.01 4.76
N VAL A 97 8.39 -0.84 4.04
CA VAL A 97 7.26 -1.61 4.60
C VAL A 97 7.73 -2.55 5.71
N ILE A 98 8.81 -3.30 5.49
CA ILE A 98 9.37 -4.20 6.53
C ILE A 98 9.84 -3.39 7.75
N ARG A 99 10.50 -2.25 7.53
CA ARG A 99 10.96 -1.39 8.62
C ARG A 99 9.79 -0.86 9.46
N ASN A 100 8.75 -0.31 8.82
CA ASN A 100 7.57 0.21 9.49
C ASN A 100 6.82 -0.89 10.24
N PHE A 101 6.66 -2.07 9.63
CA PHE A 101 6.03 -3.22 10.28
C PHE A 101 6.80 -3.68 11.52
N THR A 102 8.12 -3.83 11.41
CA THR A 102 8.95 -4.30 12.53
C THR A 102 9.06 -3.29 13.67
N GLU A 103 9.07 -2.00 13.33
CA GLU A 103 9.00 -0.90 14.30
C GLU A 103 7.67 -0.90 15.06
N PHE A 104 6.54 -1.03 14.34
CA PHE A 104 5.22 -1.17 14.95
C PHE A 104 5.16 -2.37 15.91
N VAL A 105 5.66 -3.53 15.47
CA VAL A 105 5.69 -4.73 16.31
C VAL A 105 6.54 -4.54 17.57
N GLN A 106 7.69 -3.89 17.44
CA GLN A 106 8.56 -3.60 18.58
C GLN A 106 7.88 -2.65 19.57
N ILE A 107 7.25 -1.57 19.10
CA ILE A 107 6.59 -0.58 19.97
C ILE A 107 5.39 -1.20 20.71
N VAL A 108 4.56 -1.97 20.00
CA VAL A 108 3.26 -2.43 20.52
C VAL A 108 3.39 -3.74 21.31
N PHE A 109 4.16 -4.71 20.81
CA PHE A 109 4.17 -6.08 21.36
C PHE A 109 5.48 -6.43 22.06
N PHE A 110 6.62 -6.05 21.49
CA PHE A 110 7.93 -6.55 21.94
C PHE A 110 8.97 -5.43 22.14
N PRO A 111 8.75 -4.51 23.10
CA PRO A 111 9.61 -3.32 23.26
C PRO A 111 11.05 -3.63 23.65
N LYS A 112 11.29 -4.79 24.28
CA LYS A 112 12.62 -5.25 24.68
C LYS A 112 13.31 -6.12 23.63
N THR A 113 12.61 -6.56 22.59
CA THR A 113 13.16 -7.43 21.56
C THR A 113 13.83 -6.58 20.48
N PRO A 114 15.10 -6.86 20.11
CA PRO A 114 15.75 -6.15 19.01
C PRO A 114 14.98 -6.28 17.69
N GLN A 115 14.84 -5.17 16.96
CA GLN A 115 14.08 -5.07 15.71
C GLN A 115 14.51 -6.08 14.64
N TYR A 116 15.81 -6.41 14.55
CA TYR A 116 16.30 -7.35 13.54
C TYR A 116 15.73 -8.76 13.72
N ILE A 117 15.34 -9.15 14.95
CA ILE A 117 14.75 -10.47 15.20
C ILE A 117 13.38 -10.55 14.54
N THR A 118 12.53 -9.54 14.73
CA THR A 118 11.21 -9.49 14.09
C THR A 118 11.33 -9.37 12.57
N ALA A 119 12.34 -8.65 12.07
CA ALA A 119 12.64 -8.56 10.65
C ALA A 119 13.01 -9.93 10.03
N ILE A 120 13.82 -10.75 10.71
CA ILE A 120 14.19 -12.09 10.24
C ILE A 120 12.94 -12.99 10.11
N PHE A 121 12.04 -12.97 11.09
CA PHE A 121 10.80 -13.74 11.04
C PHE A 121 9.85 -13.26 9.93
N ALA A 122 9.70 -11.94 9.78
CA ALA A 122 8.90 -11.36 8.70
C ALA A 122 9.45 -11.76 7.32
N PHE A 123 10.77 -11.62 7.11
CA PHE A 123 11.43 -11.97 5.86
C PHE A 123 11.33 -13.47 5.54
N SER A 124 11.50 -14.33 6.54
CA SER A 124 11.33 -15.78 6.40
C SER A 124 9.92 -16.15 5.96
N THR A 125 8.90 -15.46 6.49
CA THR A 125 7.49 -15.65 6.11
C THR A 125 7.25 -15.21 4.68
N ILE A 126 7.79 -14.06 4.27
CA ILE A 126 7.70 -13.56 2.89
C ILE A 126 8.33 -14.55 1.91
N LEU A 127 9.56 -15.04 2.20
CA LEU A 127 10.23 -16.05 1.37
C LEU A 127 9.42 -17.34 1.25
N TYR A 128 8.82 -17.79 2.36
CA TYR A 128 7.96 -18.96 2.34
C TYR A 128 6.73 -18.77 1.42
N ILE A 129 6.06 -17.62 1.52
CA ILE A 129 4.91 -17.29 0.67
C ILE A 129 5.33 -17.18 -0.80
N MET A 130 6.44 -16.51 -1.10
CA MET A 130 6.98 -16.38 -2.46
C MET A 130 7.25 -17.76 -3.09
N ASN A 131 7.77 -18.72 -2.31
CA ASN A 131 7.99 -20.09 -2.78
C ASN A 131 6.69 -20.86 -3.04
N LYS A 132 5.59 -20.49 -2.38
CA LYS A 132 4.26 -21.12 -2.53
C LYS A 132 3.39 -20.47 -3.59
N GLY A 133 3.79 -19.31 -4.12
CA GLY A 133 3.04 -18.57 -5.12
C GLY A 133 1.99 -17.63 -4.53
N VAL A 134 1.33 -16.89 -5.41
CA VAL A 134 0.28 -15.91 -5.03
C VAL A 134 -1.03 -16.59 -4.66
N GLU A 135 -1.30 -17.79 -5.18
CA GLU A 135 -2.58 -18.48 -4.96
C GLU A 135 -2.90 -18.76 -3.47
N PRO A 136 -2.00 -19.36 -2.67
CA PRO A 136 -2.26 -19.60 -1.26
C PRO A 136 -2.45 -18.30 -0.48
N LEU A 137 -1.66 -17.27 -0.81
CA LEU A 137 -1.80 -15.94 -0.22
C LEU A 137 -3.20 -15.36 -0.52
N ALA A 138 -3.64 -15.43 -1.79
CA ALA A 138 -4.92 -14.90 -2.22
C ALA A 138 -6.11 -15.61 -1.56
N ARG A 139 -6.01 -16.93 -1.37
CA ARG A 139 -7.01 -17.72 -0.61
C ARG A 139 -7.05 -17.30 0.85
N PHE A 140 -5.90 -17.23 1.52
CA PHE A 140 -5.80 -16.81 2.90
C PHE A 140 -6.36 -15.39 3.12
N VAL A 141 -5.91 -14.44 2.30
CA VAL A 141 -6.36 -13.04 2.36
C VAL A 141 -7.87 -12.95 2.17
N SER A 142 -8.43 -13.71 1.21
CA SER A 142 -9.87 -13.72 0.97
C SER A 142 -10.69 -14.25 2.15
N SER A 143 -10.15 -15.18 2.94
CA SER A 143 -10.80 -15.69 4.15
C SER A 143 -10.80 -14.65 5.28
N ILE A 144 -9.77 -13.83 5.40
CA ILE A 144 -9.64 -12.85 6.48
C ILE A 144 -10.13 -11.43 6.13
N THR A 145 -10.39 -11.14 4.85
CA THR A 145 -10.75 -9.77 4.41
C THR A 145 -11.96 -9.22 5.16
N LEU A 146 -13.02 -10.01 5.33
CA LEU A 146 -14.23 -9.56 6.02
C LEU A 146 -13.96 -9.26 7.51
N LEU A 147 -13.12 -10.08 8.15
CA LEU A 147 -12.70 -9.86 9.53
C LEU A 147 -11.90 -8.56 9.66
N LEU A 148 -10.95 -8.31 8.76
CA LEU A 148 -10.13 -7.10 8.77
C LEU A 148 -10.98 -5.83 8.57
N ILE A 149 -11.92 -5.84 7.63
CA ILE A 149 -12.87 -4.75 7.43
C ILE A 149 -13.71 -4.54 8.71
N GLY A 150 -14.18 -5.62 9.33
CA GLY A 150 -14.93 -5.56 10.58
C GLY A 150 -14.11 -4.94 11.73
N ILE A 151 -12.83 -5.29 11.87
CA ILE A 151 -11.93 -4.69 12.86
C ILE A 151 -11.76 -3.19 12.59
N MET A 152 -11.56 -2.78 11.33
CA MET A 152 -11.42 -1.36 10.99
C MET A 152 -12.68 -0.57 11.32
N LEU A 153 -13.86 -1.10 10.98
CA LEU A 153 -15.13 -0.46 11.31
C LEU A 153 -15.34 -0.36 12.82
N MET A 154 -14.99 -1.40 13.58
CA MET A 154 -15.06 -1.36 15.05
C MET A 154 -14.13 -0.29 15.64
N LEU A 155 -12.90 -0.17 15.12
CA LEU A 155 -11.98 0.89 15.54
C LEU A 155 -12.58 2.27 15.32
N VAL A 156 -13.13 2.54 14.12
CA VAL A 156 -13.79 3.81 13.82
C VAL A 156 -14.95 4.05 14.77
N VAL A 157 -15.83 3.07 14.97
CA VAL A 157 -17.01 3.21 15.84
C VAL A 157 -16.61 3.48 17.29
N PHE A 158 -15.60 2.81 17.83
CA PHE A 158 -15.14 3.04 19.19
C PHE A 158 -14.42 4.39 19.33
N SER A 159 -13.70 4.84 18.31
CA SER A 159 -13.08 6.18 18.30
C SER A 159 -14.10 7.32 18.25
N LEU A 160 -15.35 7.09 17.83
CA LEU A 160 -16.37 8.15 17.83
C LEU A 160 -16.67 8.70 19.22
N GLY A 161 -16.49 7.90 20.27
CA GLY A 161 -16.71 8.33 21.66
C GLY A 161 -15.67 9.35 22.16
N ASP A 162 -14.44 9.23 21.67
CA ASP A 162 -13.31 10.09 22.06
C ASP A 162 -13.04 11.23 21.05
N MET A 163 -13.79 11.26 19.95
CA MET A 163 -13.58 12.22 18.87
C MET A 163 -14.17 13.59 19.20
N ASP A 164 -13.30 14.60 19.26
CA ASP A 164 -13.73 15.99 19.23
C ASP A 164 -13.83 16.47 17.77
N PHE A 165 -15.07 16.53 17.27
CA PHE A 165 -15.42 16.95 15.91
C PHE A 165 -15.00 18.39 15.58
N SER A 166 -14.72 19.24 16.58
CA SER A 166 -14.23 20.59 16.33
C SER A 166 -12.83 20.57 15.66
N ASN A 167 -12.05 19.50 15.86
CA ASN A 167 -10.74 19.31 15.23
C ASN A 167 -10.79 19.02 13.71
N ILE A 168 -11.97 18.80 13.14
CA ILE A 168 -12.15 18.71 11.68
C ILE A 168 -12.04 20.11 11.05
N LEU A 169 -12.32 21.15 11.84
CA LEU A 169 -12.21 22.54 11.44
C LEU A 169 -10.87 23.14 11.91
N PRO A 170 -10.35 24.16 11.20
CA PRO A 170 -10.82 24.66 9.91
C PRO A 170 -10.40 23.74 8.74
N LEU A 171 -11.29 23.57 7.76
CA LEU A 171 -11.06 22.71 6.58
C LEU A 171 -9.84 23.13 5.74
N LEU A 172 -9.48 24.41 5.77
CA LEU A 172 -8.31 24.97 5.07
C LEU A 172 -7.37 25.62 6.08
N GLY A 173 -7.10 24.94 7.19
CA GLY A 173 -6.16 25.41 8.21
C GLY A 173 -4.71 25.45 7.75
N GLU A 174 -4.36 24.61 6.77
CA GLU A 174 -3.03 24.55 6.18
C GLU A 174 -3.02 25.19 4.78
N LYS A 175 -1.83 25.59 4.32
CA LYS A 175 -1.67 26.12 2.96
C LYS A 175 -1.99 25.05 1.92
N ILE A 176 -2.66 25.44 0.84
CA ILE A 176 -2.97 24.54 -0.29
C ILE A 176 -1.71 23.86 -0.83
N SER A 177 -0.57 24.57 -0.87
CA SER A 177 0.71 23.99 -1.29
C SER A 177 1.19 22.87 -0.36
N THR A 178 0.96 22.98 0.94
CA THR A 178 1.26 21.94 1.93
C THR A 178 0.36 20.73 1.71
N MET A 179 -0.95 20.96 1.53
CA MET A 179 -1.91 19.89 1.27
C MET A 179 -1.63 19.16 -0.04
N ALA A 180 -1.26 19.88 -1.10
CA ALA A 180 -0.89 19.30 -2.38
C ALA A 180 0.42 18.50 -2.29
N LYS A 181 1.40 18.97 -1.52
CA LYS A 181 2.64 18.24 -1.26
C LYS A 181 2.38 16.94 -0.49
N GLU A 182 1.50 16.98 0.51
CA GLU A 182 1.03 15.78 1.20
C GLU A 182 0.36 14.84 0.20
N SER A 183 -0.65 15.27 -0.55
CA SER A 183 -1.33 14.41 -1.54
C SER A 183 -0.36 13.76 -2.52
N PHE A 184 0.65 14.49 -3.00
CA PHE A 184 1.67 13.93 -3.88
C PHE A 184 2.56 12.90 -3.15
N PHE A 185 2.95 13.19 -1.91
CA PHE A 185 3.69 12.23 -1.08
C PHE A 185 2.88 10.95 -0.86
N LEU A 186 1.59 11.09 -0.56
CA LEU A 186 0.64 10.00 -0.38
C LEU A 186 0.49 9.15 -1.67
N LEU A 187 0.47 9.76 -2.85
CA LEU A 187 0.47 9.02 -4.13
C LEU A 187 1.71 8.14 -4.33
N THR A 188 2.85 8.54 -3.77
CA THR A 188 4.12 7.81 -3.88
C THR A 188 4.32 6.79 -2.77
N LEU A 189 3.47 6.79 -1.74
CA LEU A 189 3.46 5.75 -0.74
C LEU A 189 2.44 4.68 -1.14
N PRO A 190 2.76 3.40 -0.93
CA PRO A 190 1.76 2.36 -1.02
C PRO A 190 0.81 2.57 0.15
N TYR A 191 -0.43 2.91 -0.16
CA TYR A 191 -1.54 2.47 0.66
C TYR A 191 -1.77 1.00 0.41
#